data_AF-A0A7K7DNQ7-F1
#
_entry.id   AF-A0A7K7DNQ7-F1
#
_cell.length_a   1.000
_cell.length_b   1.000
_cell.length_c   1.000
_cell.angle_alpha   90.00
_cell.angle_beta   90.00
_cell.angle_gamma   90.00
#
_symmetry.space_group_name_H-M   'P 1'
#
loop_
_entity.id
_entity.type
_entity.pdbx_description
1 polymer ?
#
loop_
_entity_poly.entity_id
_entity_poly.type
_entity_poly.pdbx_seq_one_letter_code
_entity_poly.pdbx_strand_id
1 'polypeptide(L)'
;YGYRCVTEECSLAILMVILQSVLSCIIDTFIIGAALAKMATARKRAQTIRFSYYAVVGLRDDKFCLMWRIGDFRPNHMVEGSVRAQLLRYKEDKEGRMTMEYRDLKLLNDQIILVTPVTVVHEIDSDSPLYGLDRKALAKDNFEILVTFVYTGDSTGTSHQSRSSYVPREILWGHRFNDVLHVKKKYYKVDCLQFEETTEVYAPHCSAMQLEQKEQEWNRAEKTREKQAEKAALEIKYSQKSLSAVALVTSCEEPEEPVTASSQPPGEVSYRKAAVTLSRVSIESQI
;
A
#
# COMPACT_ATOMS: atom_id res chain seq x y z
N TYR A 1 37.21 -16.04 -52.92
CA TYR A 1 37.67 -15.49 -54.21
C TYR A 1 38.31 -16.50 -55.17
N GLY A 2 38.58 -17.76 -54.80
CA GLY A 2 38.92 -18.83 -55.78
C GLY A 2 40.29 -18.75 -56.47
N TYR A 3 40.99 -17.62 -56.40
CA TYR A 3 42.33 -17.43 -56.99
C TYR A 3 43.44 -18.26 -56.32
N ARG A 4 43.26 -18.67 -55.06
CA ARG A 4 44.14 -19.61 -54.33
C ARG A 4 43.32 -20.85 -53.97
N CYS A 5 43.71 -22.01 -54.49
CA CYS A 5 43.11 -23.31 -54.22
C CYS A 5 44.16 -24.30 -53.69
N VAL A 6 43.69 -25.27 -52.90
CA VAL A 6 44.54 -26.36 -52.42
C VAL A 6 44.71 -27.37 -53.55
N THR A 7 45.95 -27.76 -53.82
CA THR A 7 46.31 -28.82 -54.78
C THR A 7 46.48 -30.16 -54.05
N GLU A 8 46.23 -31.27 -54.74
CA GLU A 8 46.28 -32.64 -54.15
C GLU A 8 47.71 -33.15 -53.87
N GLU A 9 48.73 -32.42 -54.34
CA GLU A 9 50.15 -32.78 -54.23
C GLU A 9 50.67 -32.92 -52.78
N CYS A 10 50.01 -32.30 -51.80
CA CYS A 10 50.45 -32.33 -50.41
C CYS A 10 49.31 -32.69 -49.45
N SER A 11 49.33 -33.92 -48.93
CA SER A 11 48.38 -34.43 -47.93
C SER A 11 48.37 -33.59 -46.64
N LEU A 12 49.51 -33.00 -46.27
CA LEU A 12 49.63 -32.13 -45.10
C LEU A 12 48.85 -30.82 -45.28
N ALA A 13 48.79 -30.27 -46.50
CA ALA A 13 47.99 -29.07 -46.79
C ALA A 13 46.49 -29.35 -46.66
N ILE A 14 46.04 -30.53 -47.14
CA ILE A 14 44.64 -30.96 -47.01
C ILE A 14 44.27 -31.12 -45.53
N LEU A 15 45.12 -31.78 -44.73
CA LEU A 15 44.89 -31.95 -43.29
C LEU A 15 44.81 -30.60 -42.55
N MET A 16 45.70 -29.66 -42.88
CA MET A 16 45.69 -28.31 -42.30
C MET A 16 44.39 -27.55 -42.61
N VAL A 17 43.89 -27.62 -43.84
CA VAL A 17 42.63 -26.96 -44.21
C VAL A 17 41.44 -27.59 -43.49
N ILE A 18 41.41 -28.92 -43.33
CA ILE A 18 40.38 -29.60 -42.55
C ILE A 18 40.42 -29.13 -41.09
N LEU A 19 41.61 -29.15 -40.45
CA LEU A 19 41.76 -28.71 -39.07
C LEU A 19 41.35 -27.24 -38.89
N GLN A 20 41.79 -26.36 -39.80
CA GLN A 20 41.42 -24.95 -39.81
C GLN A 20 39.89 -24.77 -39.94
N SER A 21 39.24 -25.53 -40.83
CA SER A 21 37.78 -25.44 -41.02
C SER A 21 37.01 -25.87 -39.76
N VAL A 22 37.44 -26.96 -39.10
CA VAL A 22 36.83 -27.44 -37.85
C VAL A 22 37.03 -26.42 -36.74
N LEU A 23 38.25 -25.88 -36.57
CA LEU A 23 38.53 -24.85 -35.57
C LEU A 23 37.74 -23.56 -35.82
N SER A 24 37.59 -23.13 -37.08
CA SER A 24 36.78 -21.97 -37.44
C SER A 24 35.33 -22.16 -37.02
N CYS A 25 34.72 -23.30 -37.36
CA CYS A 25 33.34 -23.59 -36.98
C CYS A 25 33.14 -23.61 -35.45
N ILE A 26 34.10 -24.13 -34.69
CA ILE A 26 34.06 -24.13 -33.21
C ILE A 26 34.11 -22.69 -32.68
N ILE A 27 35.03 -21.88 -33.18
CA ILE A 27 35.18 -20.48 -32.76
C ILE A 27 33.93 -19.67 -33.12
N ASP A 28 33.41 -19.82 -34.34
CA ASP A 28 32.22 -19.12 -34.81
C ASP A 28 30.99 -19.47 -33.96
N THR A 29 30.80 -20.76 -33.66
CA THR A 29 29.72 -21.23 -32.77
C THR A 29 29.85 -20.63 -31.38
N PHE A 30 31.07 -20.57 -30.84
CA PHE A 30 31.33 -19.98 -29.53
C PHE A 30 31.03 -18.48 -29.52
N ILE A 31 31.47 -17.73 -30.53
CA ILE A 31 31.23 -16.28 -30.63
C ILE A 31 29.73 -15.99 -30.75
N ILE A 32 29.02 -16.70 -31.63
CA ILE A 32 27.56 -16.53 -31.81
C ILE A 32 26.84 -16.91 -30.51
N GLY A 33 27.21 -18.02 -29.87
CA GLY A 33 26.65 -18.44 -28.59
C GLY A 33 26.88 -17.41 -27.48
N ALA A 34 28.09 -16.87 -27.36
CA ALA A 34 28.42 -15.82 -26.39
C ALA A 34 27.67 -14.52 -26.68
N ALA A 35 27.53 -14.13 -27.95
CA ALA A 35 26.76 -12.95 -28.34
C ALA A 35 25.28 -13.09 -27.98
N LEU A 36 24.66 -14.24 -28.28
CA LEU A 36 23.26 -14.52 -27.93
C LEU A 36 23.04 -14.57 -26.42
N ALA A 37 23.93 -15.22 -25.67
CA ALA A 37 23.88 -15.25 -24.21
C ALA A 37 23.98 -13.83 -23.59
N LYS A 38 24.86 -12.99 -24.15
CA LYS A 38 25.01 -11.59 -23.73
C LYS A 38 23.77 -10.77 -24.08
N MET A 39 23.18 -10.93 -25.26
CA MET A 39 21.95 -10.24 -25.66
C MET A 39 20.76 -10.65 -24.78
N ALA A 40 20.63 -11.94 -24.47
CA ALA A 40 19.59 -12.44 -23.57
C ALA A 40 19.71 -11.87 -22.15
N THR A 41 20.94 -11.63 -21.68
CA THR A 41 21.21 -11.00 -20.38
C THR A 41 21.01 -9.48 -20.42
N ALA A 42 21.39 -8.81 -21.51
CA ALA A 42 21.29 -7.35 -21.65
C ALA A 42 19.84 -6.84 -21.61
N ARG A 43 18.87 -7.64 -22.09
CA ARG A 43 17.44 -7.31 -22.04
C ARG A 43 16.90 -7.18 -20.60
N LYS A 44 17.58 -7.77 -19.61
CA LYS A 44 17.18 -7.77 -18.19
C LYS A 44 17.43 -6.43 -17.46
N ARG A 45 18.16 -5.47 -18.04
CA ARG A 45 18.52 -4.19 -17.38
C ARG A 45 17.48 -3.08 -17.53
N ALA A 46 16.47 -3.24 -18.39
CA ALA A 46 15.36 -2.30 -18.48
C ALA A 46 14.38 -2.55 -17.31
N GLN A 47 14.79 -2.18 -16.09
CA GLN A 47 13.91 -2.12 -14.92
C GLN A 47 12.79 -1.12 -15.21
N THR A 48 11.64 -1.63 -15.65
CA THR A 48 10.46 -0.84 -16.05
C THR A 48 9.53 -0.56 -14.87
N ILE A 49 9.71 -1.32 -13.79
CA ILE A 49 9.03 -1.10 -12.52
C ILE A 49 9.82 -0.09 -11.70
N ARG A 50 9.13 0.99 -11.30
CA ARG A 50 9.69 2.03 -10.43
C ARG A 50 8.91 2.14 -9.14
N PHE A 51 9.63 2.56 -8.11
CA PHE A 51 9.09 2.99 -6.84
C PHE A 51 8.96 4.52 -6.82
N SER A 52 8.08 5.08 -5.99
CA SER A 52 8.07 6.52 -5.73
C SER A 52 9.38 6.94 -5.07
N TYR A 53 9.85 8.16 -5.35
CA TYR A 53 11.05 8.71 -4.70
C TYR A 53 10.87 8.96 -3.20
N TYR A 54 9.65 9.36 -2.82
CA TYR A 54 9.30 9.60 -1.44
C TYR A 54 8.32 8.54 -0.95
N ALA A 55 8.44 8.19 0.32
CA ALA A 55 7.36 7.56 1.06
C ALA A 55 6.59 8.64 1.82
N VAL A 56 5.31 8.42 2.08
CA VAL A 56 4.47 9.38 2.81
C VAL A 56 3.89 8.72 4.05
N VAL A 57 3.81 9.47 5.13
CA VAL A 57 3.07 9.10 6.34
C VAL A 57 1.85 9.99 6.42
N GLY A 58 0.68 9.38 6.49
CA GLY A 58 -0.59 10.09 6.57
C GLY A 58 -1.62 9.30 7.37
N LEU A 59 -2.71 9.98 7.72
CA LEU A 59 -3.87 9.35 8.34
C LEU A 59 -4.75 8.70 7.28
N ARG A 60 -5.17 7.46 7.54
CA ARG A 60 -6.18 6.75 6.77
C ARG A 60 -7.06 5.97 7.74
N ASP A 61 -8.36 6.20 7.69
CA ASP A 61 -9.34 5.57 8.58
C ASP A 61 -8.91 5.71 10.07
N ASP A 62 -8.53 6.93 10.44
CA ASP A 62 -8.02 7.34 11.77
C ASP A 62 -6.71 6.68 12.26
N LYS A 63 -6.06 5.89 11.40
CA LYS A 63 -4.78 5.25 11.69
C LYS A 63 -3.64 5.85 10.90
N PHE A 64 -2.45 5.88 11.50
CA PHE A 64 -1.25 6.27 10.78
C PHE A 64 -0.80 5.17 9.84
N CYS A 65 -0.54 5.53 8.59
CA CYS A 65 -0.11 4.61 7.55
C CYS A 65 1.13 5.16 6.85
N LEU A 66 2.16 4.32 6.72
CA LEU A 66 3.30 4.53 5.83
C LEU A 66 2.93 4.00 4.44
N MET A 67 3.14 4.83 3.41
CA MET A 67 2.73 4.53 2.05
C MET A 67 3.81 4.87 1.04
N TRP A 68 3.96 4.02 0.02
CA TRP A 68 4.79 4.30 -1.16
C TRP A 68 4.11 3.75 -2.40
N ARG A 69 4.52 4.21 -3.58
CA ARG A 69 3.95 3.75 -4.85
C ARG A 69 4.89 2.83 -5.59
N ILE A 70 4.29 1.87 -6.28
CA ILE A 70 4.95 1.01 -7.25
C ILE A 70 4.18 1.17 -8.56
N GLY A 71 4.89 1.33 -9.67
CA GLY A 71 4.29 1.50 -10.99
C GLY A 71 5.09 0.78 -12.08
N ASP A 72 4.39 0.20 -13.05
CA ASP A 72 4.99 -0.24 -14.30
C ASP A 72 4.71 0.80 -15.39
N PHE A 73 5.77 1.22 -16.06
CA PHE A 73 5.71 2.23 -17.13
C PHE A 73 5.71 1.59 -18.52
N ARG A 74 5.62 0.26 -18.61
CA ARG A 74 5.47 -0.46 -19.88
C ARG A 74 4.00 -0.48 -20.32
N PRO A 75 3.68 -0.13 -21.58
CA PRO A 75 2.32 -0.22 -22.08
C PRO A 75 1.84 -1.68 -22.17
N ASN A 76 0.56 -1.92 -21.87
CA ASN A 76 -0.13 -3.20 -22.01
C ASN A 76 0.57 -4.40 -21.34
N HIS A 77 1.21 -4.15 -20.19
CA HIS A 77 1.88 -5.16 -19.38
C HIS A 77 1.17 -5.24 -18.04
N MET A 78 0.91 -6.46 -17.58
CA MET A 78 0.27 -6.73 -16.30
C MET A 78 1.16 -7.66 -15.53
N VAL A 79 1.63 -7.19 -14.38
CA VAL A 79 2.58 -7.96 -13.58
C VAL A 79 1.98 -8.27 -12.23
N GLU A 80 1.83 -9.55 -11.93
CA GLU A 80 1.52 -10.01 -10.59
C GLU A 80 2.82 -10.23 -9.80
N GLY A 81 2.84 -9.80 -8.54
CA GLY A 81 3.99 -9.99 -7.69
C GLY A 81 3.70 -9.78 -6.21
N SER A 82 4.71 -10.08 -5.41
CA SER A 82 4.69 -9.90 -3.96
C SER A 82 5.61 -8.76 -3.54
N VAL A 83 5.09 -7.88 -2.69
CA VAL A 83 5.81 -6.80 -2.04
C VAL A 83 6.22 -7.23 -0.64
N ARG A 84 7.45 -6.89 -0.25
CA ARG A 84 7.96 -7.02 1.11
C ARG A 84 8.63 -5.73 1.52
N ALA A 85 8.54 -5.37 2.80
CA ALA A 85 9.24 -4.24 3.36
C ALA A 85 9.90 -4.62 4.68
N GLN A 86 11.12 -4.13 4.90
CA GLN A 86 11.91 -4.38 6.09
C GLN A 86 12.49 -3.07 6.60
N LEU A 87 12.35 -2.83 7.90
CA LEU A 87 13.05 -1.77 8.60
C LEU A 87 14.46 -2.24 8.96
N LEU A 88 15.44 -1.45 8.56
CA LEU A 88 16.85 -1.67 8.80
C LEU A 88 17.35 -0.65 9.82
N ARG A 89 17.95 -1.13 10.92
CA ARG A 89 18.52 -0.26 11.96
C ARG A 89 19.89 -0.76 12.38
N TYR A 90 20.86 0.15 12.44
CA TYR A 90 22.15 -0.13 13.03
C TYR A 90 22.06 0.02 14.55
N LYS A 91 22.45 -1.03 15.28
CA LYS A 91 22.49 -1.04 16.74
C LYS A 91 23.88 -1.42 17.20
N GLU A 92 24.42 -0.63 18.12
CA GLU A 92 25.64 -0.99 18.83
C GLU A 92 25.30 -1.96 19.95
N ASP A 93 25.95 -3.12 19.95
CA ASP A 93 25.80 -4.10 21.02
C ASP A 93 26.56 -3.66 22.28
N LYS A 94 26.29 -4.30 23.42
CA LYS A 94 26.93 -3.99 24.71
C LYS A 94 28.46 -4.12 24.68
N GLU A 95 29.00 -4.88 23.72
CA GLU A 95 30.44 -5.06 23.51
C GLU A 95 31.04 -4.10 22.48
N GLY A 96 30.31 -3.06 22.05
CA GLY A 96 30.80 -2.07 21.07
C GLY A 96 30.84 -2.58 19.62
N ARG A 97 30.16 -3.71 19.34
CA ARG A 97 30.05 -4.27 18.00
C ARG A 97 28.82 -3.71 17.29
N MET A 98 29.01 -3.19 16.07
CA MET A 98 27.90 -2.72 15.24
C MET A 98 27.16 -3.90 14.61
N THR A 99 25.88 -4.07 14.94
CA THR A 99 25.01 -5.10 14.37
C THR A 99 23.86 -4.46 13.61
N MET A 100 23.45 -5.08 12.50
CA MET A 100 22.30 -4.63 11.72
C MET A 100 21.06 -5.44 12.12
N GLU A 101 20.06 -4.74 12.66
CA GLU A 101 18.76 -5.30 13.00
C GLU A 101 17.80 -5.14 11.82
N TYR A 102 17.12 -6.22 11.46
CA TYR A 102 16.10 -6.27 10.42
C TYR A 102 14.76 -6.58 11.07
N ARG A 103 13.74 -5.78 10.81
CA ARG A 103 12.36 -6.05 11.23
C ARG A 103 11.42 -5.95 10.06
N ASP A 104 10.63 -6.99 9.84
CA ASP A 104 9.63 -6.99 8.77
C ASP A 104 8.50 -6.00 9.08
N LEU A 105 8.05 -5.27 8.06
CA LEU A 105 6.89 -4.39 8.14
C LEU A 105 5.67 -5.11 7.54
N LYS A 106 4.60 -5.22 8.32
CA LYS A 106 3.35 -5.87 7.90
C LYS A 106 2.59 -5.00 6.92
N LEU A 107 2.42 -5.47 5.68
CA LEU A 107 1.68 -4.74 4.64
C LEU A 107 0.21 -5.10 4.66
N LEU A 108 -0.66 -4.15 4.33
CA LEU A 108 -2.08 -4.41 4.07
C LEU A 108 -2.27 -5.12 2.72
N ASN A 109 -1.40 -4.82 1.75
CA ASN A 109 -1.41 -5.37 0.40
C ASN A 109 -0.01 -5.88 0.02
N ASP A 110 0.28 -7.13 0.37
CA ASP A 110 1.54 -7.83 0.06
C ASP A 110 1.53 -8.53 -1.30
N GLN A 111 0.36 -8.92 -1.81
CA GLN A 111 0.16 -9.43 -3.16
C GLN A 111 -0.55 -8.38 -4.01
N ILE A 112 0.08 -7.94 -5.09
CA ILE A 112 -0.44 -6.88 -5.95
C ILE A 112 -0.36 -7.29 -7.42
N ILE A 113 -1.37 -6.85 -8.17
CA ILE A 113 -1.39 -6.91 -9.63
C ILE A 113 -1.14 -5.49 -10.14
N LEU A 114 -0.01 -5.30 -10.82
CA LEU A 114 0.48 -4.02 -11.29
C LEU A 114 0.03 -3.78 -12.74
N VAL A 115 -1.20 -3.30 -12.90
CA VAL A 115 -1.74 -2.77 -14.18
C VAL A 115 -1.69 -1.25 -14.21
N THR A 116 -1.99 -0.63 -13.08
CA THR A 116 -1.87 0.80 -12.81
C THR A 116 -0.95 0.99 -11.61
N PRO A 117 -0.38 2.18 -11.38
CA PRO A 117 0.35 2.46 -10.15
C PRO A 117 -0.45 2.06 -8.91
N VAL A 118 0.16 1.27 -8.04
CA VAL A 118 -0.44 0.80 -6.78
C VAL A 118 0.28 1.48 -5.63
N THR A 119 -0.49 2.02 -4.69
CA THR A 119 0.03 2.47 -3.40
C THR A 119 0.08 1.27 -2.45
N VAL A 120 1.27 0.92 -2.01
CA VAL A 120 1.49 -0.08 -0.95
C VAL A 120 1.35 0.62 0.40
N VAL A 121 0.66 -0.04 1.33
CA VAL A 121 0.29 0.54 2.62
C VAL A 121 0.76 -0.36 3.75
N HIS A 122 1.52 0.23 4.67
CA HIS A 122 1.85 -0.34 5.96
C HIS A 122 1.08 0.46 7.04
N GLU A 123 0.15 -0.20 7.71
CA GLU A 123 -0.52 0.35 8.89
C GLU A 123 0.46 0.36 10.07
N ILE A 124 0.63 1.50 10.73
CA ILE A 124 1.49 1.65 11.90
C ILE A 124 0.66 1.25 13.13
N ASP A 125 0.55 -0.06 13.33
CA ASP A 125 -0.09 -0.69 14.48
C ASP A 125 0.88 -0.84 15.68
N SER A 126 0.40 -1.40 16.79
CA SER A 126 1.20 -1.63 18.00
C SER A 126 2.41 -2.55 17.79
N ASP A 127 2.34 -3.42 16.78
CA ASP A 127 3.41 -4.37 16.43
C ASP A 127 4.45 -3.73 15.50
N SER A 128 4.11 -2.60 14.87
CA SER A 128 5.00 -1.86 13.99
C SER A 128 6.20 -1.27 14.74
N PRO A 129 7.42 -1.41 14.21
CA PRO A 129 8.60 -0.76 14.81
C PRO A 129 8.56 0.78 14.70
N LEU A 130 7.60 1.34 13.95
CA LEU A 130 7.38 2.78 13.80
C LEU A 130 6.34 3.34 14.79
N TYR A 131 5.69 2.49 15.58
CA TYR A 131 4.55 2.85 16.44
C TYR A 131 4.83 3.98 17.44
N GLY A 132 6.04 3.98 18.01
CA GLY A 132 6.48 4.99 18.98
C GLY A 132 7.06 6.27 18.36
N LEU A 133 7.20 6.36 17.03
CA LEU A 133 7.85 7.49 16.38
C LEU A 133 6.86 8.63 16.11
N ASP A 134 7.21 9.83 16.60
CA ASP A 134 6.53 11.07 16.24
C ASP A 134 7.23 11.76 15.05
N ARG A 135 6.65 12.86 14.54
CA ARG A 135 7.22 13.59 13.39
C ARG A 135 8.65 14.06 13.62
N LYS A 136 9.01 14.47 14.84
CA LYS A 136 10.34 15.01 15.17
C LYS A 136 11.36 13.90 15.35
N ALA A 137 10.96 12.81 15.99
CA ALA A 137 11.73 11.60 16.18
C ALA A 137 12.03 10.96 14.83
N LEU A 138 11.04 10.83 13.95
CA LEU A 138 11.21 10.32 12.59
C LEU A 138 12.34 11.06 11.85
N ALA A 139 12.33 12.39 11.87
CA ALA A 139 13.33 13.19 11.16
C ALA A 139 14.75 13.10 11.74
N LYS A 140 14.91 12.69 13.01
CA LYS A 140 16.19 12.55 13.71
C LYS A 140 16.69 11.12 13.77
N ASP A 141 15.81 10.16 13.54
CA ASP A 141 16.12 8.75 13.68
C ASP A 141 17.06 8.28 12.55
N ASN A 142 17.76 7.19 12.80
CA ASN A 142 18.69 6.57 11.85
C ASN A 142 18.23 5.15 11.55
N PHE A 143 17.37 5.02 10.55
CA PHE A 143 16.92 3.74 9.99
C PHE A 143 16.78 3.87 8.48
N GLU A 144 16.63 2.73 7.80
CA GLU A 144 16.34 2.69 6.38
C GLU A 144 15.24 1.66 6.14
N ILE A 145 14.24 1.99 5.32
CA ILE A 145 13.17 1.05 4.96
C ILE A 145 13.50 0.47 3.61
N LEU A 146 13.85 -0.81 3.57
CA LEU A 146 14.08 -1.55 2.33
C LEU A 146 12.76 -2.10 1.82
N VAL A 147 12.37 -1.67 0.62
CA VAL A 147 11.18 -2.19 -0.09
C VAL A 147 11.61 -3.07 -1.25
N THR A 148 10.98 -4.22 -1.36
CA THR A 148 11.29 -5.23 -2.37
C THR A 148 10.01 -5.67 -3.06
N PHE A 149 10.02 -5.67 -4.39
CA PHE A 149 8.96 -6.23 -5.21
C PHE A 149 9.51 -7.41 -6.02
N VAL A 150 8.97 -8.60 -5.78
CA VAL A 150 9.31 -9.83 -6.49
C VAL A 150 8.16 -10.17 -7.43
N TYR A 151 8.46 -10.33 -8.71
CA TYR A 151 7.45 -10.58 -9.73
C TYR A 151 7.99 -11.52 -10.80
N THR A 152 7.09 -12.14 -11.56
CA THR A 152 7.49 -13.00 -12.69
C THR A 152 7.27 -12.24 -13.99
N GLY A 153 8.27 -12.25 -14.88
CA GLY A 153 8.17 -11.57 -16.17
C GLY A 153 7.45 -12.41 -17.22
N ASP A 154 6.41 -11.86 -17.84
CA ASP A 154 5.54 -12.56 -18.81
C ASP A 154 6.31 -13.22 -19.96
N SER A 155 7.32 -12.53 -20.49
CA SER A 155 8.02 -12.97 -21.71
C SER A 155 9.03 -14.11 -21.50
N THR A 156 9.51 -14.31 -20.26
CA THR A 156 10.61 -15.24 -19.97
C THR A 156 10.26 -16.26 -18.90
N GLY A 157 9.16 -16.08 -18.16
CA GLY A 157 8.79 -16.91 -17.01
C GLY A 157 9.80 -16.84 -15.86
N THR A 158 10.77 -15.93 -15.92
CA THR A 158 11.81 -15.76 -14.90
C THR A 158 11.34 -14.79 -13.82
N SER A 159 11.59 -15.12 -12.57
CA SER A 159 11.36 -14.19 -11.45
C SER A 159 12.39 -13.06 -11.45
N HIS A 160 11.88 -11.84 -11.35
CA HIS A 160 12.61 -10.60 -11.22
C HIS A 160 12.40 -10.01 -9.83
N GLN A 161 13.40 -9.29 -9.35
CA GLN A 161 13.33 -8.56 -8.09
C GLN A 161 13.72 -7.11 -8.33
N SER A 162 12.82 -6.19 -7.95
CA SER A 162 13.08 -4.76 -7.89
C SER A 162 13.18 -4.32 -6.43
N ARG A 163 14.13 -3.45 -6.12
CA ARG A 163 14.37 -2.97 -4.74
C ARG A 163 14.53 -1.46 -4.76
N SER A 164 14.05 -0.82 -3.71
CA SER A 164 14.30 0.57 -3.38
C SER A 164 14.44 0.70 -1.87
N SER A 165 14.97 1.81 -1.40
CA SER A 165 14.96 2.11 0.02
C SER A 165 14.50 3.54 0.29
N TYR A 166 14.07 3.77 1.52
CA TYR A 166 13.66 5.08 2.02
C TYR A 166 14.40 5.40 3.31
N VAL A 167 15.20 6.46 3.29
CA VAL A 167 15.78 7.04 4.51
C VAL A 167 14.77 8.01 5.15
N PRO A 168 14.94 8.41 6.43
CA PRO A 168 13.92 9.17 7.14
C PRO A 168 13.68 10.57 6.52
N ARG A 169 14.66 11.09 5.78
CA ARG A 169 14.55 12.35 5.01
C ARG A 169 13.69 12.22 3.75
N GLU A 170 13.49 11.00 3.25
CA GLU A 170 12.65 10.68 2.09
C GLU A 170 11.23 10.29 2.52
N ILE A 171 10.93 10.32 3.82
CA ILE A 171 9.61 10.05 4.38
C ILE A 171 8.92 11.38 4.72
N LEU A 172 7.89 11.72 3.95
CA LEU A 172 7.13 12.96 4.10
C LEU A 172 5.97 12.76 5.08
N TRP A 173 6.02 13.43 6.22
CA TRP A 173 4.97 13.38 7.25
C TRP A 173 3.83 14.36 6.96
N GLY A 174 2.59 13.88 6.98
CA GLY A 174 1.41 14.68 6.66
C GLY A 174 1.27 14.92 5.17
N HIS A 175 1.63 13.94 4.36
CA HIS A 175 1.45 13.98 2.91
C HIS A 175 0.56 12.83 2.46
N ARG A 176 -0.12 13.06 1.35
CA ARG A 176 -0.88 12.05 0.61
C ARG A 176 -0.47 12.13 -0.85
N PHE A 177 -0.38 10.98 -1.50
CA PHE A 177 -0.14 10.96 -2.94
C PHE A 177 -1.36 11.42 -3.75
N ASN A 178 -1.13 12.15 -4.84
CA ASN A 178 -2.18 12.65 -5.74
C ASN A 178 -2.79 11.52 -6.56
N ASP A 179 -4.10 11.56 -6.79
CA ASP A 179 -4.80 10.53 -7.57
C ASP A 179 -4.29 10.50 -9.03
N VAL A 180 -3.71 9.37 -9.44
CA VAL A 180 -3.12 9.19 -10.78
C VAL A 180 -4.09 8.64 -11.82
N LEU A 181 -5.24 8.12 -11.37
CA LEU A 181 -6.20 7.41 -12.21
C LEU A 181 -7.36 8.32 -12.55
N HIS A 182 -7.54 8.61 -13.84
CA HIS A 182 -8.66 9.38 -14.35
C HIS A 182 -9.56 8.52 -15.22
N VAL A 183 -10.84 8.47 -14.83
CA VAL A 183 -11.85 7.76 -15.61
C VAL A 183 -12.25 8.60 -16.82
N LYS A 184 -12.09 8.06 -18.03
CA LYS A 184 -12.68 8.61 -19.26
C LYS A 184 -13.83 7.70 -19.71
N LYS A 185 -14.65 8.17 -20.64
CA LYS A 185 -15.91 7.50 -21.05
C LYS A 185 -15.75 6.03 -21.47
N LYS A 186 -14.58 5.60 -21.97
CA LYS A 186 -14.34 4.24 -22.49
C LYS A 186 -13.07 3.57 -21.97
N TYR A 187 -12.22 4.29 -21.24
CA TYR A 187 -10.93 3.79 -20.79
C TYR A 187 -10.46 4.56 -19.56
N TYR A 188 -9.53 3.97 -18.82
CA TYR A 188 -8.82 4.62 -17.72
C TYR A 188 -7.54 5.27 -18.26
N LYS A 189 -7.33 6.54 -17.94
CA LYS A 189 -6.09 7.25 -18.24
C LYS A 189 -5.27 7.36 -16.95
N VAL A 190 -4.06 6.83 -16.97
CA VAL A 190 -3.07 7.04 -15.89
C VAL A 190 -2.23 8.26 -16.25
N ASP A 191 -2.17 9.24 -15.35
CA ASP A 191 -1.23 10.35 -15.48
C ASP A 191 0.09 10.01 -14.77
N CYS A 192 1.09 9.61 -15.57
CA CYS A 192 2.41 9.25 -15.07
C CYS A 192 3.16 10.43 -14.46
N LEU A 193 2.79 11.68 -14.77
CA LEU A 193 3.45 12.87 -14.20
C LEU A 193 3.07 13.04 -12.72
N GLN A 194 1.87 12.60 -12.33
CA GLN A 194 1.39 12.66 -10.96
C GLN A 194 1.83 11.46 -10.11
N PHE A 195 2.64 10.55 -10.67
CA PHE A 195 3.11 9.36 -9.95
C PHE A 195 3.86 9.73 -8.66
N GLU A 196 4.70 10.76 -8.73
CA GLU A 196 5.56 11.24 -7.64
C GLU A 196 4.91 12.37 -6.84
N GLU A 197 3.86 13.00 -7.37
CA GLU A 197 3.29 14.20 -6.80
C GLU A 197 2.53 13.89 -5.49
N THR A 198 2.77 14.72 -4.48
CA THR A 198 2.14 14.60 -3.17
C THR A 198 1.56 15.95 -2.74
N THR A 199 0.44 15.90 -2.04
CA THR A 199 -0.18 17.06 -1.39
C THR A 199 -0.02 16.96 0.12
N GLU A 200 0.25 18.09 0.75
CA GLU A 200 0.19 18.22 2.21
C GLU A 200 -1.26 18.07 2.68
N VAL A 201 -1.46 17.21 3.67
CA VAL A 201 -2.74 16.95 4.32
C VAL A 201 -2.54 17.07 5.82
N TYR A 202 -3.58 17.50 6.53
CA TYR A 202 -3.53 17.54 7.98
C TYR A 202 -3.19 16.16 8.56
N ALA A 203 -2.11 16.10 9.32
CA ALA A 203 -1.73 14.96 10.13
C ALA A 203 -1.24 15.44 11.50
N PRO A 204 -1.70 14.83 12.61
CA PRO A 204 -1.20 15.11 13.94
C PRO A 204 0.33 14.96 14.00
N HIS A 205 0.97 15.77 14.84
CA HIS A 205 2.41 15.69 15.07
C HIS A 205 2.81 14.66 16.14
N CYS A 206 1.86 13.88 16.65
CA CYS A 206 2.08 12.85 17.66
C CYS A 206 2.43 11.51 17.01
N SER A 207 2.98 10.59 17.81
CA SER A 207 3.20 9.21 17.36
C SER A 207 1.88 8.44 17.23
N ALA A 208 1.91 7.30 16.53
CA ALA A 208 0.76 6.40 16.42
C ALA A 208 0.27 5.92 17.80
N MET A 209 1.22 5.58 18.69
CA MET A 209 0.93 5.23 20.07
C MET A 209 0.17 6.32 20.83
N GLN A 210 0.59 7.57 20.70
CA GLN A 210 -0.04 8.70 21.37
C GLN A 210 -1.43 9.01 20.80
N LEU A 211 -1.61 8.82 19.49
CA LEU A 211 -2.91 9.00 18.85
C LEU A 211 -3.91 7.97 19.35
N GLU A 212 -3.52 6.69 19.34
CA GLU A 212 -4.37 5.60 19.79
C GLU A 212 -4.72 5.73 21.28
N GLN A 213 -3.76 6.11 22.13
CA GLN A 213 -4.02 6.34 23.55
C GLN A 213 -5.06 7.45 23.77
N LYS A 214 -4.96 8.57 23.04
CA LYS A 214 -5.94 9.67 23.13
C LYS A 214 -7.32 9.23 22.66
N GLU A 215 -7.39 8.44 21.60
CA GLU A 215 -8.65 7.89 21.10
C GLU A 215 -9.30 6.96 22.12
N GLN A 216 -8.53 6.10 22.78
CA GLN A 216 -9.01 5.23 23.85
C GLN A 216 -9.50 6.02 25.06
N GLU A 217 -8.79 7.07 25.46
CA GLU A 217 -9.20 7.97 26.54
C GLU A 217 -10.51 8.70 26.22
N TRP A 218 -10.62 9.23 24.99
CA TRP A 218 -11.84 9.85 24.49
C TRP A 218 -13.03 8.89 24.52
N ASN A 219 -12.87 7.70 23.94
CA ASN A 219 -13.91 6.66 23.89
C ASN A 219 -14.34 6.21 25.29
N ARG A 220 -13.40 6.16 26.25
CA ARG A 220 -13.70 5.84 27.65
C ARG A 220 -14.49 6.96 28.34
N ALA A 221 -14.13 8.22 28.10
CA ALA A 221 -14.85 9.36 28.65
C ALA A 221 -16.28 9.46 28.09
N GLU A 222 -16.46 9.23 26.79
CA GLU A 222 -17.75 9.24 26.11
C GLU A 222 -18.69 8.16 26.67
N LYS A 223 -18.21 6.91 26.77
CA LYS A 223 -18.96 5.81 27.42
C LYS A 223 -19.32 6.13 28.88
N THR A 224 -18.48 6.86 29.59
CA THR A 224 -18.75 7.25 30.98
C THR A 224 -19.85 8.31 31.03
N ARG A 225 -19.82 9.29 30.11
CA ARG A 225 -20.86 10.33 29.98
C ARG A 225 -22.21 9.74 29.58
N GLU A 226 -22.24 8.78 28.65
CA GLU A 226 -23.47 8.08 28.26
C GLU A 226 -24.08 7.33 29.46
N LYS A 227 -23.26 6.57 30.19
CA LYS A 227 -23.72 5.87 31.41
C LYS A 227 -24.24 6.84 32.48
N GLN A 228 -23.59 7.99 32.65
CA GLN A 228 -24.05 9.03 33.59
C GLN A 228 -25.36 9.66 33.13
N ALA A 229 -25.51 9.95 31.84
CA ALA A 229 -26.74 10.48 31.26
C ALA A 229 -27.90 9.49 31.37
N GLU A 230 -27.64 8.20 31.12
CA GLU A 230 -28.63 7.13 31.28
C GLU A 230 -29.06 6.99 32.74
N LYS A 231 -28.10 7.03 33.68
CA LYS A 231 -28.40 6.99 35.12
C LYS A 231 -29.19 8.22 35.58
N ALA A 232 -28.82 9.42 35.14
CA ALA A 232 -29.55 10.65 35.45
C ALA A 232 -30.97 10.63 34.85
N ALA A 233 -31.15 10.13 33.63
CA ALA A 233 -32.46 9.96 33.02
C ALA A 233 -33.34 8.94 33.76
N LEU A 234 -32.73 7.86 34.27
CA LEU A 234 -33.39 6.89 35.15
C LEU A 234 -33.81 7.50 36.49
N GLU A 235 -32.94 8.31 37.11
CA GLU A 235 -33.24 9.03 38.35
C GLU A 235 -34.38 10.05 38.15
N ILE A 236 -34.38 10.79 37.05
CA ILE A 236 -35.47 11.72 36.68
C ILE A 236 -36.78 10.95 36.47
N LYS A 237 -36.76 9.81 35.75
CA LYS A 237 -37.96 8.96 35.57
C LYS A 237 -38.47 8.38 36.89
N TYR A 238 -37.57 7.98 37.78
CA TYR A 238 -37.95 7.47 39.11
C TYR A 238 -38.56 8.59 39.97
N SER A 239 -37.98 9.79 39.94
CA SER A 239 -38.50 10.97 40.65
C SER A 239 -39.84 11.46 40.08
N GLN A 240 -40.04 11.43 38.76
CA GLN A 240 -41.35 11.71 38.16
C GLN A 240 -42.39 10.65 38.54
N LYS A 241 -42.02 9.37 38.58
CA LYS A 241 -42.92 8.31 39.07
C LYS A 241 -43.26 8.50 40.54
N SER A 242 -42.32 8.86 41.41
CA SER A 242 -42.61 9.13 42.82
C SER A 242 -43.46 10.39 43.01
N LEU A 243 -43.21 11.46 42.25
CA LEU A 243 -44.05 12.67 42.24
C LEU A 243 -45.47 12.38 41.74
N SER A 244 -45.65 11.53 40.72
CA SER A 244 -47.00 11.11 40.29
C SER A 244 -47.73 10.25 41.32
N ALA A 245 -47.01 9.41 42.07
CA ALA A 245 -47.59 8.61 43.15
C ALA A 245 -47.96 9.46 44.38
N VAL A 246 -47.22 10.55 44.63
CA VAL A 246 -47.53 11.54 45.68
C VAL A 246 -48.67 12.47 45.26
N ALA A 247 -48.73 12.88 43.99
CA ALA A 247 -49.83 13.69 43.46
C ALA A 247 -51.19 12.96 43.50
N LEU A 248 -51.18 11.63 43.32
CA LEU A 248 -52.35 10.76 43.53
C LEU A 248 -52.88 10.75 44.99
N VAL A 249 -52.12 11.29 45.96
CA VAL A 249 -52.55 11.41 47.37
C VAL A 249 -53.01 12.84 47.72
N THR A 250 -52.97 13.81 46.79
CA THR A 250 -53.28 15.22 47.09
C THR A 250 -54.39 15.85 46.21
N SER A 251 -55.14 15.08 45.42
CA SER A 251 -56.37 15.63 44.83
C SER A 251 -57.54 14.65 44.89
N CYS A 252 -58.38 14.79 45.91
CA CYS A 252 -59.80 14.45 45.85
C CYS A 252 -60.59 15.75 45.92
N GLU A 253 -60.81 16.39 44.78
CA GLU A 253 -62.05 17.11 44.46
C GLU A 253 -62.12 17.25 42.93
N GLU A 254 -62.96 16.41 42.32
CA GLU A 254 -63.52 16.51 40.97
C GLU A 254 -65.03 16.84 41.14
N PRO A 255 -65.82 17.26 40.12
CA PRO A 255 -65.68 16.98 38.67
C PRO A 255 -66.04 18.22 37.78
N GLU A 256 -66.15 18.27 36.45
CA GLU A 256 -66.62 17.35 35.41
C GLU A 256 -65.99 17.68 34.02
N GLU A 257 -65.79 16.60 33.25
CA GLU A 257 -65.62 16.51 31.78
C GLU A 257 -67.04 16.37 31.11
N PRO A 258 -67.30 16.30 29.76
CA PRO A 258 -66.48 15.57 28.76
C PRO A 258 -66.58 15.97 27.24
N VAL A 259 -65.82 15.19 26.43
CA VAL A 259 -65.92 14.78 24.99
C VAL A 259 -65.82 15.84 23.83
N THR A 260 -65.15 15.66 22.66
CA THR A 260 -64.61 14.47 21.94
C THR A 260 -63.56 14.83 20.85
N ALA A 261 -62.53 13.99 20.72
CA ALA A 261 -61.80 13.45 19.53
C ALA A 261 -61.39 14.32 18.30
N SER A 262 -60.09 14.29 17.92
CA SER A 262 -59.56 13.34 16.90
C SER A 262 -58.03 13.49 16.61
N SER A 263 -57.31 12.37 16.77
CA SER A 263 -56.19 11.79 15.98
C SER A 263 -54.93 12.57 15.52
N GLN A 264 -53.81 12.14 16.14
CA GLN A 264 -52.50 11.66 15.62
C GLN A 264 -51.33 12.61 15.21
N PRO A 265 -50.06 12.28 15.59
CA PRO A 265 -48.86 13.12 15.44
C PRO A 265 -47.92 12.71 14.27
N PRO A 266 -46.92 13.53 13.89
CA PRO A 266 -45.96 13.17 12.85
C PRO A 266 -44.80 12.32 13.39
N GLY A 267 -44.46 11.27 12.63
CA GLY A 267 -43.43 10.27 12.94
C GLY A 267 -42.02 10.59 12.41
N GLU A 268 -41.08 9.84 12.96
CA GLU A 268 -39.63 9.86 12.79
C GLU A 268 -39.09 9.58 11.38
N VAL A 269 -37.86 10.04 11.20
CA VAL A 269 -36.99 10.01 10.02
C VAL A 269 -36.47 8.60 9.70
N SER A 270 -36.56 8.20 8.44
CA SER A 270 -36.01 6.93 7.91
C SER A 270 -34.75 7.19 7.07
N TYR A 271 -33.59 6.70 7.52
CA TYR A 271 -32.33 6.70 6.77
C TYR A 271 -32.34 5.57 5.73
N ARG A 272 -32.32 5.92 4.43
CA ARG A 272 -32.14 4.96 3.32
C ARG A 272 -30.67 4.53 3.23
N LYS A 273 -30.40 3.24 3.43
CA LYS A 273 -29.16 2.59 2.97
C LYS A 273 -29.12 2.60 1.44
N ALA A 274 -28.15 3.29 0.85
CA ALA A 274 -27.83 3.15 -0.56
C ALA A 274 -27.03 1.86 -0.76
N ALA A 275 -27.62 0.89 -1.46
CA ALA A 275 -26.89 -0.29 -1.92
C ALA A 275 -26.01 0.11 -3.11
N VAL A 276 -24.69 0.03 -2.95
CA VAL A 276 -23.73 0.20 -4.05
C VAL A 276 -23.68 -1.12 -4.82
N THR A 277 -24.30 -1.17 -6.00
CA THR A 277 -24.19 -2.31 -6.91
C THR A 277 -22.91 -2.16 -7.74
N LEU A 278 -21.89 -2.97 -7.46
CA LEU A 278 -20.70 -3.09 -8.29
C LEU A 278 -21.07 -3.77 -9.61
N SER A 279 -21.22 -3.00 -10.68
CA SER A 279 -21.35 -3.53 -12.04
C SER A 279 -20.00 -4.08 -12.51
N ARG A 280 -19.93 -5.39 -12.70
CA ARG A 280 -18.82 -6.15 -13.29
C ARG A 280 -18.61 -5.71 -14.74
N VAL A 281 -17.52 -5.01 -15.02
CA VAL A 281 -17.07 -4.75 -16.39
C VAL A 281 -15.98 -5.78 -16.70
N SER A 282 -16.33 -6.77 -17.54
CA SER A 282 -15.35 -7.65 -18.18
C SER A 282 -14.48 -6.82 -19.11
N ILE A 283 -13.16 -6.86 -18.90
CA ILE A 283 -12.18 -6.37 -19.87
C ILE A 283 -11.96 -7.53 -20.84
N GLU A 284 -12.63 -7.46 -21.98
CA GLU A 284 -12.40 -8.37 -23.10
C GLU A 284 -11.32 -7.77 -24.00
N SER A 285 -10.28 -8.56 -24.25
CA SER A 285 -9.13 -8.19 -25.07
C SER A 285 -9.54 -8.03 -26.52
N GLN A 286 -9.10 -6.98 -27.21
CA GLN A 286 -9.00 -7.01 -28.66
C GLN A 286 -7.69 -6.37 -29.14
N ILE A 287 -6.82 -7.29 -29.60
CA ILE A 287 -5.93 -7.26 -30.79
C ILE A 287 -5.01 -6.05 -30.95
#